data_AF-A0A8J4CVF5-F1
#
_entry.id   AF-A0A8J4CVF5-F1
#
_cell.length_a   1.000
_cell.length_b   1.000
_cell.length_c   1.000
_cell.angle_alpha   90.00
_cell.angle_beta   90.00
_cell.angle_gamma   90.00
#
_symmetry.space_group_name_H-M   'P 1'
#
loop_
_entity.id
_entity.type
_entity.pdbx_description
1 polymer ?
#
loop_
_entity_poly.entity_id
_entity_poly.type
_entity_poly.pdbx_seq_one_letter_code
_entity_poly.pdbx_strand_id
1 'polypeptide(L)'
;MQLAEGVPAVREQMGAINAHVSSLQAAHSHMQTATEQLPNGFPPASTLRHPGDPPIGTLTRGSGVVTSVKDSVLYGQEQTWAHWRVAADGKPQDTRRKYRGVG
;
A
#
# COMPACT_ATOMS: atom_id res chain seq x y z
N MET A 1 -62.74 23.95 -19.91
CA MET A 1 -63.21 22.70 -19.29
C MET A 1 -63.37 22.94 -17.79
N GLN A 2 -64.56 22.73 -17.23
CA GLN A 2 -64.75 22.64 -15.78
C GLN A 2 -64.39 21.23 -15.32
N LEU A 3 -63.63 21.10 -14.25
CA LEU A 3 -63.26 19.81 -13.67
C LEU A 3 -64.42 19.30 -12.79
N ALA A 4 -64.65 17.99 -12.79
CA ALA A 4 -65.62 17.36 -11.90
C ALA A 4 -65.22 17.53 -10.43
N GLU A 5 -66.21 17.49 -9.54
CA GLU A 5 -66.02 17.57 -8.10
C GLU A 5 -65.03 16.47 -7.63
N GLY A 6 -64.06 16.84 -6.80
CA GLY A 6 -62.98 15.93 -6.34
C GLY A 6 -61.75 15.80 -7.25
N VAL A 7 -61.84 16.12 -8.54
CA VAL A 7 -60.69 16.09 -9.47
C VAL A 7 -59.54 17.04 -9.04
N PRO A 8 -59.79 18.26 -8.52
CA PRO A 8 -58.72 19.12 -8.02
C PRO A 8 -57.92 18.49 -6.87
N ALA A 9 -58.58 17.81 -5.93
CA ALA A 9 -57.91 17.15 -4.80
C ALA A 9 -57.04 15.97 -5.27
N VAL A 10 -57.52 15.19 -6.24
CA VAL A 10 -56.72 14.10 -6.84
C VAL A 10 -55.50 14.65 -7.59
N ARG A 11 -55.63 15.81 -8.27
CA ARG A 11 -54.49 16.46 -8.94
C ARG A 11 -53.42 16.91 -7.95
N GLU A 12 -53.83 17.40 -6.78
CA GLU A 12 -52.91 17.77 -5.70
C GLU A 12 -52.14 16.54 -5.18
N GLN A 13 -52.84 15.43 -4.93
CA GLN A 13 -52.22 14.16 -4.53
C GLN A 13 -51.25 13.64 -5.61
N MET A 14 -51.62 13.70 -6.88
CA MET A 14 -50.74 13.32 -8.00
C MET A 14 -49.49 14.21 -8.06
N GLY A 15 -49.63 15.51 -7.78
CA GLY A 15 -48.51 16.43 -7.65
C GLY A 15 -47.53 16.02 -6.55
N ALA A 16 -48.05 15.63 -5.38
CA ALA A 16 -47.25 15.15 -4.25
C ALA A 16 -46.53 13.83 -4.57
N ILE A 17 -47.19 12.87 -5.23
CA ILE A 17 -46.59 11.60 -5.64
C ILE A 17 -45.44 11.84 -6.62
N ASN A 18 -45.63 12.70 -7.62
CA ASN A 18 -44.58 13.01 -8.60
C ASN A 18 -43.37 13.67 -7.94
N ALA A 19 -43.60 14.57 -6.98
CA ALA A 19 -42.52 15.17 -6.21
C ALA A 19 -41.76 14.13 -5.39
N HIS A 20 -42.46 13.16 -4.78
CA HIS A 20 -41.85 12.08 -4.02
C HIS A 20 -41.03 11.13 -4.90
N VAL A 21 -41.58 10.68 -6.03
CA VAL A 21 -40.87 9.79 -6.97
C VAL A 21 -39.58 10.45 -7.47
N SER A 22 -39.61 11.76 -7.71
CA SER A 22 -38.43 12.52 -8.15
C SER A 22 -37.32 12.56 -7.08
N SER A 23 -37.65 12.42 -5.80
CA SER A 23 -36.65 12.44 -4.71
C SER A 23 -36.10 11.07 -4.33
N LEU A 24 -36.74 9.97 -4.75
CA LEU A 24 -36.33 8.61 -4.39
C LEU A 24 -34.90 8.26 -4.85
N GLN A 25 -34.49 8.72 -6.04
CA GLN A 25 -33.15 8.43 -6.54
C GLN A 25 -32.08 9.07 -5.65
N ALA A 26 -32.27 10.33 -5.25
CA ALA A 26 -31.35 11.03 -4.35
C ALA A 26 -31.38 10.46 -2.92
N ALA A 27 -32.53 9.94 -2.47
CA ALA A 27 -32.67 9.32 -1.16
C ALA A 27 -31.90 8.00 -1.03
N HIS A 28 -31.73 7.26 -2.13
CA HIS A 28 -31.09 5.94 -2.11
C HIS A 28 -29.67 5.93 -2.69
N SER A 29 -29.28 6.96 -3.44
CA SER A 29 -28.00 6.96 -4.12
C SER A 29 -27.41 8.36 -4.28
N HIS A 30 -26.09 8.43 -4.29
CA HIS A 30 -25.32 9.64 -4.56
C HIS A 30 -24.27 9.38 -5.64
N MET A 31 -23.85 10.44 -6.31
CA MET A 31 -22.73 10.39 -7.24
C MET A 31 -21.42 10.37 -6.44
N GLN A 32 -20.68 9.27 -6.49
CA GLN A 32 -19.37 9.15 -5.85
C GLN A 32 -18.28 9.81 -6.70
N THR A 33 -18.37 9.67 -8.02
CA THR A 33 -17.52 10.32 -9.00
C THR A 33 -18.39 10.86 -10.13
N ALA A 34 -17.80 11.54 -11.13
CA ALA A 34 -18.55 12.04 -12.28
C ALA A 34 -19.24 10.92 -13.10
N THR A 35 -18.81 9.66 -12.96
CA THR A 35 -19.29 8.52 -13.75
C THR A 35 -20.01 7.45 -12.93
N GLU A 36 -19.87 7.46 -11.61
CA GLU A 36 -20.31 6.34 -10.76
C GLU A 36 -21.30 6.81 -9.69
N GLN A 37 -22.48 6.19 -9.70
CA GLN A 37 -23.53 6.38 -8.71
C GLN A 37 -23.52 5.19 -7.74
N LEU A 38 -23.39 5.46 -6.44
CA LEU A 38 -23.31 4.45 -5.39
C LEU A 38 -24.45 4.63 -4.37
N PRO A 39 -24.75 3.59 -3.58
CA PRO A 39 -25.68 3.72 -2.47
C PRO A 39 -25.19 4.76 -1.47
N ASN A 40 -26.14 5.45 -0.84
CA ASN A 40 -25.82 6.41 0.21
C ASN A 40 -25.00 5.76 1.34
N GLY A 41 -23.88 6.39 1.70
CA GLY A 41 -22.94 5.87 2.70
C GLY A 41 -21.86 4.91 2.16
N PHE A 42 -21.87 4.60 0.86
CA PHE A 42 -20.85 3.78 0.20
C PHE A 42 -20.01 4.56 -0.82
N PRO A 43 -18.68 4.34 -0.87
CA PRO A 43 -17.90 3.51 0.04
C PRO A 43 -17.76 4.18 1.42
N PRO A 44 -17.75 3.42 2.53
CA PRO A 44 -17.56 3.99 3.85
C PRO A 44 -16.13 4.51 3.99
N ALA A 45 -15.95 5.60 4.74
CA ALA A 45 -14.65 6.25 4.93
C ALA A 45 -13.57 5.29 5.48
N SER A 46 -13.96 4.26 6.24
CA SER A 46 -13.06 3.23 6.78
C SER A 46 -12.38 2.37 5.72
N THR A 47 -12.87 2.37 4.48
CA THR A 47 -12.26 1.63 3.36
C THR A 47 -11.25 2.46 2.59
N LEU A 48 -11.22 3.78 2.80
CA LEU A 48 -10.29 4.68 2.15
C LEU A 48 -8.95 4.66 2.89
N ARG A 49 -7.86 4.82 2.13
CA ARG A 49 -6.50 4.98 2.69
C ARG A 49 -5.91 6.31 2.28
N HIS A 50 -5.28 6.96 3.25
CA HIS A 50 -4.54 8.17 3.02
C HIS A 50 -3.13 7.82 2.50
N PRO A 51 -2.54 8.60 1.57
CA PRO A 51 -1.16 8.37 1.12
C PRO A 51 -0.11 8.37 2.23
N GLY A 52 -0.41 8.99 3.37
CA GLY A 52 0.44 9.00 4.57
C GLY A 52 0.22 7.82 5.53
N ASP A 53 -0.73 6.92 5.25
CA ASP A 53 -0.92 5.71 6.05
C ASP A 53 0.33 4.83 5.98
N PRO A 54 0.68 4.12 7.08
CA PRO A 54 1.86 3.28 7.09
C PRO A 54 1.77 2.20 6.00
N PRO A 55 2.87 1.96 5.26
CA PRO A 55 2.92 0.87 4.29
C PRO A 55 2.68 -0.49 4.97
N ILE A 56 2.10 -1.44 4.23
CA ILE A 56 1.80 -2.78 4.74
C ILE A 56 2.85 -3.77 4.27
N GLY A 57 3.25 -4.66 5.19
CA GLY A 57 4.19 -5.74 4.92
C GLY A 57 5.59 -5.24 4.61
N THR A 58 6.18 -5.75 3.54
CA THR A 58 7.57 -5.47 3.14
C THR A 58 7.76 -4.13 2.43
N LEU A 59 6.67 -3.38 2.21
CA LEU A 59 6.74 -2.02 1.67
C LEU A 59 7.33 -1.02 2.69
N THR A 60 7.34 -1.37 3.98
CA THR A 60 7.96 -0.57 5.02
C THR A 60 9.48 -0.60 4.88
N ARG A 61 10.09 0.56 4.61
CA ARG A 61 11.56 0.72 4.48
C ARG A 61 12.33 0.30 5.76
N GLY A 62 11.67 0.29 6.91
CA GLY A 62 12.29 0.01 8.21
C GLY A 62 13.07 1.21 8.76
N SER A 63 13.63 1.08 9.96
CA SER A 63 14.28 2.16 10.71
C SER A 63 15.75 2.41 10.36
N GLY A 64 16.33 1.64 9.42
CA GLY A 64 17.73 1.81 9.02
C GLY A 64 18.75 1.32 10.06
N VAL A 65 18.40 0.29 10.85
CA VAL A 65 19.28 -0.28 11.90
C VAL A 65 20.61 -0.77 11.35
N VAL A 66 20.62 -1.31 10.12
CA VAL A 66 21.82 -1.78 9.42
C VAL A 66 22.32 -0.65 8.54
N THR A 67 23.49 -0.09 8.90
CA THR A 67 24.08 1.08 8.22
C THR A 67 25.20 0.69 7.27
N SER A 68 25.80 -0.48 7.48
CA SER A 68 26.84 -1.05 6.63
C SER A 68 26.60 -2.54 6.39
N VAL A 69 27.14 -3.06 5.27
CA VAL A 69 27.11 -4.50 4.98
C VAL A 69 27.78 -5.33 6.08
N LYS A 70 28.78 -4.76 6.77
CA LYS A 70 29.51 -5.43 7.86
C LYS A 70 28.67 -5.60 9.12
N ASP A 71 27.62 -4.79 9.29
CA ASP A 71 26.72 -4.90 10.46
C ASP A 71 25.84 -6.16 10.35
N SER A 72 25.71 -6.72 9.14
CA SER A 72 24.97 -7.94 8.88
C SER A 72 25.86 -9.17 9.07
N VAL A 73 25.51 -10.01 10.06
CA VAL A 73 26.16 -11.32 10.29
C VAL A 73 26.10 -12.21 9.04
N LEU A 74 25.05 -12.07 8.22
CA LEU A 74 24.90 -12.84 6.98
C LEU A 74 26.04 -12.60 5.98
N TYR A 75 26.67 -11.43 6.02
CA TYR A 75 27.78 -11.06 5.15
C TYR A 75 29.11 -10.97 5.90
N GLY A 76 29.19 -11.60 7.08
CA GLY A 76 30.46 -11.78 7.79
C GLY A 76 31.46 -12.59 6.96
N GLN A 77 32.76 -12.41 7.24
CA GLN A 77 33.79 -13.20 6.56
C GLN A 77 33.63 -14.68 6.96
N GLU A 78 33.22 -15.50 6.00
CA GLU A 78 33.14 -16.94 6.17
C GLU A 78 34.54 -17.53 6.42
N GLN A 79 34.67 -18.33 7.49
CA GLN A 79 35.91 -19.02 7.81
C GLN A 79 36.10 -20.21 6.87
N THR A 80 36.60 -19.93 5.67
CA THR A 80 37.13 -20.97 4.77
C THR A 80 38.51 -21.40 5.24
N TRP A 81 38.99 -22.55 4.76
CA TRP A 81 40.35 -23.03 5.07
C TRP A 81 41.45 -21.98 4.82
N ALA A 82 41.33 -21.20 3.75
CA ALA A 82 42.27 -20.13 3.42
C ALA A 82 42.25 -19.00 4.46
N HIS A 83 41.05 -18.58 4.90
CA HIS A 83 40.89 -17.54 5.91
C HIS A 83 41.33 -18.03 7.29
N TRP A 84 40.95 -19.25 7.66
CA TRP A 84 41.29 -19.83 8.96
C TRP A 84 42.80 -20.02 9.12
N ARG A 85 43.48 -20.54 8.08
CA ARG A 85 44.94 -20.68 8.09
C ARG A 85 45.65 -19.34 8.30
N VAL A 86 45.21 -18.27 7.65
CA VAL A 86 45.83 -16.94 7.85
C VAL A 86 45.51 -16.36 9.22
N ALA A 87 44.29 -16.55 9.72
CA ALA A 87 43.86 -16.03 11.01
C ALA A 87 44.47 -16.77 12.21
N ALA A 88 44.66 -18.09 12.11
CA ALA A 88 45.18 -18.96 13.16
C ALA A 88 46.69 -19.19 13.07
N ASP A 89 47.21 -19.50 11.87
CA ASP A 89 48.61 -19.89 11.66
C ASP A 89 49.48 -18.73 11.14
N GLY A 90 48.85 -17.61 10.75
CA GLY A 90 49.52 -16.48 10.10
C GLY A 90 49.77 -16.70 8.60
N LYS A 91 50.36 -15.69 7.93
CA LYS A 91 50.66 -15.80 6.50
C LYS A 91 51.74 -16.88 6.28
N PRO A 92 51.56 -17.82 5.34
CA PRO A 92 52.62 -18.77 5.01
C PRO A 92 53.86 -18.01 4.56
N GLN A 93 55.02 -18.34 5.13
CA GLN A 93 56.29 -17.75 4.71
C GLN A 93 56.51 -18.06 3.21
N ASP A 94 56.70 -17.02 2.41
CA ASP A 94 57.04 -17.18 0.99
C ASP A 94 58.47 -17.72 0.87
N THR A 95 58.59 -19.05 0.85
CA THR A 95 59.87 -19.73 0.72
C THR A 95 60.45 -19.65 -0.70
N ARG A 96 59.69 -19.16 -1.69
CA ARG A 96 60.17 -19.03 -3.09
C ARG A 96 61.21 -17.94 -3.27
N ARG A 97 61.32 -16.99 -2.33
CA ARG A 97 62.34 -15.92 -2.38
C ARG A 97 63.75 -16.37 -1.98
N LYS A 98 63.94 -17.59 -1.47
CA LYS A 98 65.25 -18.10 -1.04
C LYS A 98 66.17 -18.55 -2.18
N TYR A 99 65.66 -18.73 -3.40
CA TYR A 99 66.44 -19.27 -4.53
C TYR A 99 66.66 -18.29 -5.69
N ARG A 100 66.22 -17.02 -5.57
CA ARG A 100 66.44 -16.00 -6.62
C ARG A 100 67.74 -15.24 -6.33
N GLY A 101 68.88 -15.91 -6.50
CA GLY A 101 70.20 -15.31 -6.26
C GLY A 101 71.39 -16.28 -6.31
N VAL A 102 71.20 -17.51 -6.78
CA VAL A 102 72.30 -18.45 -7.00
C VAL A 102 72.13 -19.01 -8.41
N GLY A 103 72.87 -18.43 -9.35
CA GLY A 103 72.84 -18.73 -10.79
C GLY A 103 73.55 -17.63 -11.55
#